data_AF-A0A316WVE4-F1
#
_entry.id   AF-A0A316WVE4-F1
#
_cell.length_a   1.000
_cell.length_b   1.000
_cell.length_c   1.000
_cell.angle_alpha   90.00
_cell.angle_beta   90.00
_cell.angle_gamma   90.00
#
_symmetry.space_group_name_H-M   'P 1'
#
loop_
_entity.id
_entity.type
_entity.pdbx_description
1 polymer ?
#
loop_
_entity_poly.entity_id
_entity_poly.type
_entity_poly.pdbx_seq_one_letter_code
_entity_poly.pdbx_strand_id
1 'polypeptide(L)'
;MLNIEIHSFSYKKGGIPKDNSGNGGGFAFDCRGILNPGRIEEYKIQTGNDIGVQEYLETKTQMPTFLELVKSLVSINIDDYLERGFEHLQINFGCTGGQHRSVYSAIKIAEFIREKYPEGTEITLHHDEQPQLNK
;
A
#
# COMPACT_ATOMS: atom_id res chain seq x y z
N MET A 1 20.18 -4.72 5.90
CA MET A 1 19.17 -4.59 4.84
C MET A 1 17.82 -4.53 5.52
N LEU A 2 17.00 -3.54 5.20
CA LEU A 2 15.65 -3.39 5.74
C LEU A 2 14.65 -4.11 4.82
N ASN A 3 13.96 -5.11 5.35
CA ASN A 3 12.90 -5.82 4.63
C ASN A 3 11.57 -5.08 4.84
N ILE A 4 10.97 -4.62 3.75
CA ILE A 4 9.73 -3.83 3.76
C ILE A 4 8.61 -4.67 3.14
N GLU A 5 7.68 -5.11 3.98
CA GLU A 5 6.47 -5.82 3.55
C GLU A 5 5.34 -4.81 3.35
N ILE A 6 4.77 -4.77 2.15
CA ILE A 6 3.69 -3.84 1.80
C ILE A 6 2.44 -4.65 1.49
N HIS A 7 1.36 -4.39 2.21
CA HIS A 7 0.09 -5.09 2.04
C HIS A 7 -1.01 -4.17 1.52
N SER A 8 -1.83 -4.69 0.61
CA SER A 8 -3.20 -4.20 0.43
C SER A 8 -4.18 -5.19 1.04
N PHE A 9 -5.08 -4.70 1.90
CA PHE A 9 -6.02 -5.55 2.62
C PHE A 9 -7.46 -5.02 2.64
N SER A 10 -8.39 -5.84 3.12
CA SER A 10 -9.77 -5.49 3.40
C SER A 10 -10.08 -5.39 4.89
N TYR A 11 -10.55 -4.23 5.35
CA TYR A 11 -11.08 -4.09 6.71
C TYR A 11 -12.29 -4.99 7.00
N LYS A 12 -13.04 -5.40 5.97
CA LYS A 12 -14.25 -6.23 6.14
C LYS A 12 -13.93 -7.73 6.14
N LYS A 13 -12.88 -8.14 5.44
CA LYS A 13 -12.56 -9.57 5.22
C LYS A 13 -11.40 -10.00 6.11
N GLY A 14 -10.16 -9.72 5.73
CA GLY A 14 -8.96 -10.16 6.44
C GLY A 14 -8.62 -9.35 7.69
N GLY A 15 -9.05 -8.08 7.76
CA GLY A 15 -8.59 -7.16 8.79
C GLY A 15 -7.15 -6.71 8.54
N ILE A 16 -6.57 -5.95 9.49
CA ILE A 16 -5.20 -5.47 9.37
C ILE A 16 -4.24 -6.68 9.41
N PRO A 17 -3.30 -6.82 8.45
CA PRO A 17 -2.37 -7.93 8.42
C PRO A 17 -1.49 -7.95 9.68
N LYS A 18 -1.22 -9.15 10.21
CA LYS A 18 -0.41 -9.30 11.42
C LYS A 18 1.06 -9.19 11.09
N ASP A 19 1.77 -8.32 11.81
CA ASP A 19 3.22 -8.28 11.85
C ASP A 19 3.73 -9.36 12.81
N ASN A 20 4.50 -10.31 12.29
CA ASN A 20 5.12 -11.38 13.07
C ASN A 20 6.61 -11.11 13.34
N SER A 21 7.14 -9.95 12.93
CA SER A 21 8.53 -9.54 13.16
C SER A 21 8.74 -9.01 14.59
N GLY A 22 10.00 -8.99 15.02
CA GLY A 22 10.38 -8.67 16.41
C GLY A 22 10.10 -7.23 16.86
N ASN A 23 9.88 -6.29 15.93
CA ASN A 23 9.60 -4.89 16.26
C ASN A 23 8.10 -4.55 16.30
N GLY A 24 7.23 -5.50 15.95
CA GLY A 24 5.78 -5.45 16.17
C GLY A 24 5.11 -4.15 15.72
N GLY A 25 5.41 -3.66 14.53
CA GLY A 25 4.93 -2.34 14.13
C GLY A 25 5.27 -1.90 12.72
N GLY A 26 4.44 -0.96 12.27
CA GLY A 26 4.52 -0.35 10.97
C GLY A 26 3.29 0.53 10.75
N PHE A 27 2.89 0.72 9.50
CA PHE A 27 1.77 1.60 9.16
C PHE A 27 0.51 0.84 8.80
N ALA A 28 -0.64 1.40 9.14
CA ALA A 28 -1.93 1.00 8.60
C ALA A 28 -2.69 2.24 8.15
N PHE A 29 -2.75 2.45 6.84
CA PHE A 29 -3.40 3.59 6.22
C PHE A 29 -4.81 3.21 5.74
N ASP A 30 -5.82 3.93 6.23
CA ASP A 30 -7.21 3.73 5.82
C ASP A 30 -7.54 4.52 4.56
N CYS A 31 -7.67 3.84 3.42
CA CYS A 31 -8.01 4.45 2.15
C CYS A 31 -9.53 4.65 1.96
N ARG A 32 -10.39 4.29 2.93
CA ARG A 32 -11.86 4.32 2.75
C ARG A 32 -12.43 5.73 2.59
N GLY A 33 -11.72 6.77 3.04
CA GLY A 33 -12.10 8.17 2.87
C GLY A 33 -12.00 8.68 1.43
N ILE A 34 -11.22 8.01 0.56
CA ILE A 34 -11.10 8.37 -0.85
C ILE A 34 -12.33 7.86 -1.62
N LEU A 35 -12.81 8.63 -2.61
CA LEU A 35 -13.93 8.24 -3.48
C LEU A 35 -13.75 6.82 -4.03
N ASN A 36 -14.81 6.01 -3.95
CA ASN A 36 -14.74 4.58 -4.20
C ASN A 36 -15.07 4.24 -5.67
N PRO A 37 -14.10 3.76 -6.48
CA PRO A 37 -14.35 3.38 -7.87
C PRO A 37 -15.39 2.24 -7.99
N GLY A 38 -15.43 1.31 -7.03
CA GLY A 38 -16.35 0.16 -7.04
C GLY A 38 -17.85 0.50 -6.92
N ARG A 39 -18.23 1.78 -6.82
CA ARG A 39 -19.62 2.22 -6.95
C ARG A 39 -20.04 2.51 -8.40
N ILE A 40 -19.09 2.49 -9.33
CA ILE A 40 -19.31 2.73 -10.76
C ILE A 40 -19.19 1.38 -11.46
N GLU A 41 -20.20 1.04 -12.28
CA GLU A 41 -20.31 -0.30 -12.87
C GLU A 41 -19.08 -0.66 -13.73
N GLU A 42 -18.51 0.33 -14.43
CA GLU A 42 -17.29 0.18 -15.24
C GLU A 42 -16.08 -0.36 -14.44
N TYR A 43 -15.89 0.09 -13.19
CA TYR A 43 -14.72 -0.25 -12.38
C TYR A 43 -14.95 -1.44 -11.43
N LYS A 44 -16.18 -1.94 -11.35
CA LYS A 44 -16.62 -2.88 -10.32
C LYS A 44 -15.87 -4.21 -10.33
N ILE A 45 -15.53 -4.71 -11.52
CA ILE A 45 -14.77 -5.95 -11.72
C ILE A 45 -13.26 -5.73 -11.84
N GLN A 46 -12.82 -4.47 -11.98
CA GLN A 46 -11.42 -4.10 -12.09
C GLN A 46 -10.77 -4.04 -10.71
N THR A 47 -9.45 -4.01 -10.65
CA THR A 47 -8.63 -3.90 -9.44
C THR A 47 -7.83 -2.59 -9.47
N GLY A 48 -7.19 -2.24 -8.36
CA GLY A 48 -6.28 -1.09 -8.31
C GLY A 48 -5.05 -1.20 -9.21
N ASN A 49 -4.80 -2.37 -9.81
CA ASN A 49 -3.75 -2.58 -10.78
C ASN A 49 -4.20 -2.25 -12.23
N ASP A 50 -5.51 -2.20 -12.49
CA ASP A 50 -6.04 -1.97 -13.84
C ASP A 50 -6.06 -0.47 -14.18
N ILE A 51 -5.63 -0.13 -15.40
CA ILE A 51 -5.40 1.26 -15.82
C ILE A 51 -6.61 2.17 -15.62
N GLY A 52 -7.83 1.69 -15.91
CA GLY A 52 -9.04 2.49 -15.74
C GLY A 52 -9.31 2.88 -14.28
N VAL A 53 -8.97 2.00 -13.32
CA VAL A 53 -9.06 2.31 -11.89
C VAL A 53 -7.94 3.26 -11.46
N GLN A 54 -6.73 3.09 -11.99
CA GLN A 54 -5.60 3.99 -11.70
C GLN A 54 -5.94 5.42 -12.14
N GLU A 55 -6.34 5.60 -13.41
CA GLU A 55 -6.70 6.90 -13.97
C GLU A 55 -7.86 7.56 -13.21
N TYR A 56 -8.86 6.78 -12.79
CA TYR A 56 -9.94 7.31 -11.97
C TYR A 56 -9.42 7.81 -10.61
N LEU A 57 -8.59 7.01 -9.93
CA LEU A 57 -8.03 7.39 -8.63
C LEU A 57 -7.15 8.64 -8.75
N GLU A 58 -6.32 8.73 -9.79
CA GLU A 58 -5.41 9.85 -10.03
C GLU A 58 -6.13 11.13 -10.42
N THR A 59 -7.14 11.05 -11.29
CA THR A 59 -7.73 12.25 -11.92
C THR A 59 -9.06 12.67 -11.32
N LYS A 60 -9.78 11.77 -10.63
CA LYS A 60 -11.13 12.02 -10.10
C LYS A 60 -11.19 12.02 -8.57
N THR A 61 -10.07 11.79 -7.88
CA THR A 61 -10.07 11.67 -6.41
C THR A 61 -8.91 12.43 -5.76
N GLN A 62 -8.84 12.40 -4.42
CA GLN A 62 -7.73 12.95 -3.64
C GLN A 62 -6.60 11.93 -3.38
N MET A 63 -6.58 10.81 -4.12
CA MET A 63 -5.57 9.78 -3.95
C MET A 63 -4.13 10.29 -4.14
N PRO A 64 -3.81 11.16 -5.13
CA PRO A 64 -2.45 11.70 -5.26
C PRO A 64 -2.00 12.46 -4.02
N THR A 65 -2.81 13.40 -3.52
CA THR A 65 -2.52 14.16 -2.31
C THR A 65 -2.34 13.26 -1.07
N PHE A 66 -3.21 12.25 -0.94
CA PHE A 66 -3.09 11.26 0.13
C PHE A 66 -1.76 10.49 0.06
N LEU A 67 -1.37 10.01 -1.12
CA LEU A 67 -0.13 9.27 -1.28
C LEU A 67 1.11 10.13 -1.07
N GLU A 68 1.12 11.41 -1.45
CA GLU A 68 2.25 12.30 -1.15
C GLU A 68 2.49 12.45 0.36
N LEU A 69 1.42 12.54 1.16
CA LEU A 69 1.52 12.58 2.61
C LEU A 69 2.03 11.25 3.19
N VAL A 70 1.54 10.13 2.66
CA VAL A 70 2.01 8.79 3.03
C VAL A 70 3.50 8.64 2.74
N LYS A 71 3.96 8.97 1.53
CA LYS A 71 5.38 8.95 1.11
C LYS A 71 6.24 9.72 2.10
N SER A 72 5.81 10.92 2.47
CA SER A 72 6.52 11.77 3.43
C SER A 72 6.65 11.10 4.80
N LEU A 73 5.56 10.52 5.32
CA LEU A 73 5.54 9.85 6.63
C LEU A 73 6.39 8.57 6.66
N VAL A 74 6.28 7.72 5.64
CA VAL A 74 7.01 6.45 5.61
C VAL A 74 8.51 6.68 5.41
N SER A 75 8.90 7.70 4.64
CA SER A 75 10.31 8.04 4.43
C SER A 75 11.06 8.35 5.72
N ILE A 76 10.45 9.13 6.63
CA ILE A 76 11.06 9.44 7.94
C ILE A 76 11.46 8.14 8.66
N ASN A 77 10.58 7.13 8.62
CA ASN A 77 10.81 5.89 9.34
C ASN A 77 11.79 4.98 8.60
N ILE A 78 11.74 4.92 7.27
CA ILE A 78 12.69 4.14 6.47
C ILE A 78 14.11 4.67 6.70
N ASP A 79 14.30 5.99 6.65
CA ASP A 79 15.60 6.63 6.86
C ASP A 79 16.16 6.29 8.27
N ASP A 80 15.36 6.48 9.32
CA ASP A 80 15.74 6.17 10.70
C ASP A 80 16.02 4.67 10.92
N TYR A 81 15.24 3.79 10.28
CA TYR A 81 15.37 2.34 10.41
C TYR A 81 16.67 1.85 9.76
N LEU A 82 17.01 2.40 8.60
CA LEU A 82 18.27 2.10 7.93
C LEU A 82 19.47 2.56 8.76
N GLU A 83 19.43 3.77 9.33
CA GLU A 83 20.52 4.30 10.18
C GLU A 83 20.73 3.44 11.43
N ARG A 84 19.64 2.98 12.04
CA ARG A 84 19.68 2.22 13.30
C ARG A 84 19.82 0.70 13.11
N GLY A 85 19.87 0.21 11.87
CA GLY A 85 20.03 -1.21 11.57
C GLY A 85 18.80 -2.08 11.86
N PHE A 86 17.59 -1.54 11.70
CA PHE A 86 16.36 -2.32 11.80
C PHE A 86 16.21 -3.28 10.61
N GLU A 87 15.62 -4.45 10.86
CA GLU A 87 15.53 -5.52 9.87
C GLU A 87 14.18 -5.58 9.14
N HIS A 88 13.10 -5.07 9.75
CA HIS A 88 11.74 -5.22 9.24
C HIS A 88 10.89 -3.95 9.39
N LEU A 89 10.05 -3.67 8.39
CA LEU A 89 8.99 -2.66 8.42
C LEU A 89 7.78 -3.16 7.63
N GLN A 90 6.58 -3.08 8.21
CA GLN A 90 5.34 -3.41 7.51
C GLN A 90 4.52 -2.16 7.16
N ILE A 91 4.02 -2.05 5.93
CA ILE A 91 3.20 -0.91 5.47
C ILE A 91 1.90 -1.44 4.87
N ASN A 92 0.78 -1.14 5.52
CA ASN A 92 -0.52 -1.71 5.16
C ASN A 92 -1.48 -0.64 4.63
N PHE A 93 -2.15 -0.92 3.52
CA PHE A 93 -3.21 -0.09 2.94
C PHE A 93 -4.53 -0.82 2.99
N GLY A 94 -5.50 -0.26 3.70
CA GLY A 94 -6.81 -0.87 3.90
C GLY A 94 -7.91 -0.19 3.12
N CYS A 95 -8.77 -0.96 2.46
CA CYS A 95 -10.07 -0.46 2.00
C CYS A 95 -11.21 -1.41 2.42
N THR A 96 -12.44 -1.14 1.99
CA THR A 96 -13.58 -1.97 2.42
C THR A 96 -13.54 -3.39 1.85
N GLY A 97 -13.02 -3.58 0.63
CA GLY A 97 -13.09 -4.85 -0.10
C GLY A 97 -11.74 -5.48 -0.44
N GLY A 98 -10.64 -4.74 -0.29
CA GLY A 98 -9.29 -5.18 -0.67
C GLY A 98 -9.04 -5.22 -2.18
N GLN A 99 -9.73 -4.41 -2.99
CA GLN A 99 -9.74 -4.56 -4.46
C GLN A 99 -9.20 -3.34 -5.23
N HIS A 100 -9.63 -2.12 -4.88
CA HIS A 100 -9.31 -0.91 -5.66
C HIS A 100 -8.28 -0.02 -4.98
N ARG A 101 -8.74 0.77 -4.01
CA ARG A 101 -7.96 1.85 -3.37
C ARG A 101 -6.72 1.31 -2.65
N SER A 102 -6.87 0.23 -1.88
CA SER A 102 -5.75 -0.37 -1.16
C SER A 102 -4.71 -0.97 -2.10
N VAL A 103 -5.15 -1.68 -3.15
CA VAL A 103 -4.27 -2.30 -4.15
C VAL A 103 -3.44 -1.24 -4.87
N TYR A 104 -4.11 -0.18 -5.35
CA TYR A 104 -3.44 0.94 -6.00
C TYR A 104 -2.42 1.62 -5.08
N SER A 105 -2.81 1.93 -3.83
CA SER A 105 -1.91 2.57 -2.87
C SER A 105 -0.68 1.71 -2.56
N ALA A 106 -0.85 0.40 -2.38
CA ALA A 106 0.24 -0.52 -2.11
C ALA A 106 1.24 -0.59 -3.29
N ILE A 107 0.74 -0.68 -4.53
CA ILE A 107 1.58 -0.66 -5.74
C ILE A 107 2.39 0.64 -5.82
N LYS A 108 1.73 1.80 -5.71
CA LYS A 108 2.40 3.10 -5.84
C LYS A 108 3.43 3.37 -4.75
N ILE A 109 3.20 2.87 -3.53
CA ILE A 109 4.16 3.00 -2.45
C ILE A 109 5.34 2.03 -2.63
N ALA A 110 5.10 0.82 -3.13
CA ALA A 110 6.19 -0.08 -3.49
C ALA A 110 7.08 0.50 -4.61
N GLU A 111 6.47 1.07 -5.66
CA GLU A 111 7.18 1.77 -6.74
C GLU A 111 8.04 2.93 -6.19
N PHE A 112 7.44 3.80 -5.37
CA PHE A 112 8.13 4.91 -4.74
C PHE A 112 9.34 4.47 -3.90
N ILE A 113 9.18 3.45 -3.05
CA ILE A 113 10.26 2.99 -2.18
C ILE A 113 11.37 2.36 -3.03
N ARG A 114 11.06 1.57 -4.07
CA ARG A 114 12.06 1.02 -5.00
C ARG A 114 12.89 2.11 -5.69
N GLU A 115 12.23 3.20 -6.08
CA GLU A 115 12.90 4.33 -6.75
C GLU A 115 13.77 5.15 -5.78
N LYS A 116 13.24 5.46 -4.59
CA LYS A 116 13.93 6.32 -3.62
C LYS A 116 15.01 5.58 -2.82
N TYR A 117 14.85 4.28 -2.59
CA TYR A 117 15.73 3.44 -1.77
C TYR A 117 16.22 2.20 -2.53
N PRO A 118 16.91 2.39 -3.68
CA PRO A 118 17.33 1.28 -4.54
C PRO A 118 18.36 0.35 -3.89
N GLU A 119 19.03 0.81 -2.83
CA GLU A 119 20.00 0.05 -2.05
C GLU A 119 19.57 0.01 -0.58
N GLY A 120 19.93 -1.08 0.11
CA GLY A 120 19.68 -1.24 1.55
C GLY A 120 18.25 -1.62 1.92
N THR A 121 17.30 -1.61 0.98
CA THR A 121 15.93 -2.11 1.19
C THR A 121 15.60 -3.31 0.29
N GLU A 122 14.78 -4.21 0.80
CA GLU A 122 14.18 -5.31 0.04
C GLU A 122 12.66 -5.22 0.20
N ILE A 123 11.91 -5.21 -0.90
CA ILE A 123 10.47 -4.88 -0.88
C ILE A 123 9.65 -6.07 -1.37
N THR A 124 8.76 -6.54 -0.51
CA THR A 124 7.77 -7.58 -0.84
C THR A 124 6.37 -6.97 -0.86
N LEU A 125 5.62 -7.21 -1.94
CA LEU A 125 4.27 -6.68 -2.13
C LEU A 125 3.24 -7.81 -2.04
N HIS A 126 2.24 -7.62 -1.19
CA HIS A 126 1.16 -8.57 -0.93
C HIS A 126 -0.21 -7.94 -1.16
N HIS A 127 -1.06 -8.65 -1.89
CA HIS A 127 -2.45 -8.31 -2.10
C HIS A 127 -3.35 -9.40 -1.51
N ASP A 128 -3.75 -9.21 -0.26
CA ASP A 128 -4.39 -10.25 0.56
C ASP A 128 -5.71 -10.76 -0.04
N GLU A 129 -6.51 -9.87 -0.63
CA GLU A 129 -7.75 -10.24 -1.33
C GLU A 129 -7.61 -10.35 -2.85
N GLN A 130 -6.43 -10.09 -3.42
CA GLN A 130 -6.15 -10.22 -4.86
C GLN A 130 -4.89 -11.06 -5.09
N PRO A 131 -4.84 -12.32 -4.63
CA PRO A 131 -3.61 -13.13 -4.65
C PRO A 131 -3.05 -13.36 -6.06
N GLN A 132 -3.88 -13.27 -7.10
CA GLN A 132 -3.44 -13.35 -8.50
C GLN A 132 -2.49 -12.20 -8.93
N LEU A 133 -2.40 -11.14 -8.13
CA LEU A 133 -1.48 -10.01 -8.36
C LEU A 133 -0.12 -10.18 -7.67
N ASN A 134 0.02 -11.15 -6.77
CA ASN A 134 1.29 -11.44 -6.10
C ASN A 134 2.15 -12.26 -7.07
N LYS A 135 3.14 -11.62 -7.69
CA LYS A 135 4.09 -12.24 -8.61
C LYS A 135 5.47 -12.32 -8.00
#